data_AF-A0A2W6ZFM3-F1
#
_entry.id   AF-A0A2W6ZFM3-F1
#
_cell.length_a   1.000
_cell.length_b   1.000
_cell.length_c   1.000
_cell.angle_alpha   90.00
_cell.angle_beta   90.00
_cell.angle_gamma   90.00
#
_symmetry.space_group_name_H-M   'P 1'
#
loop_
_entity.id
_entity.type
_entity.pdbx_description
1 polymer ?
#
loop_
_entity_poly.entity_id
_entity_poly.type
_entity_poly.pdbx_seq_one_letter_code
_entity_poly.pdbx_strand_id
1 'polypeptide(L)' 'MAVRAYLGEQLGALGLVEEHHFREGIDAGANLILKLPGQRPELDPLLVAAHYDGPLHSIGADDNASGLAALIELA' A
#
# COMPACT_ATOMS: atom_id res chain seq x y z
N MET A 1 10.19 -10.46 -8.43
CA MET A 1 8.76 -10.08 -8.56
C MET A 1 8.68 -8.57 -8.50
N ALA A 2 7.77 -7.92 -9.24
CA ALA A 2 7.58 -6.47 -9.15
C ALA A 2 6.91 -6.11 -7.81
N VAL A 3 7.32 -5.01 -7.17
CA VAL A 3 6.87 -4.59 -5.81
C VAL A 3 5.35 -4.61 -5.67
N ARG A 4 4.61 -4.06 -6.65
CA ARG A 4 3.14 -4.03 -6.64
C ARG A 4 2.50 -5.42 -6.57
N ALA A 5 3.07 -6.41 -7.29
CA ALA A 5 2.56 -7.77 -7.27
C ALA A 5 2.80 -8.45 -5.91
N TYR A 6 3.99 -8.22 -5.32
CA TYR A 6 4.30 -8.71 -3.98
C TYR A 6 3.35 -8.13 -2.94
N LEU A 7 3.12 -6.81 -2.95
CA LEU A 7 2.18 -6.16 -2.04
C LEU A 7 0.74 -6.64 -2.25
N GLY A 8 0.33 -6.83 -3.50
CA GLY A 8 -0.98 -7.40 -3.82
C GLY A 8 -1.17 -8.81 -3.27
N GLU A 9 -0.14 -9.66 -3.29
CA GLU A 9 -0.17 -10.99 -2.68
C GLU A 9 -0.25 -10.93 -1.15
N GLN A 10 0.60 -10.13 -0.51
CA GLN A 10 0.63 -10.01 0.96
C GLN A 10 -0.70 -9.45 1.52
N LEU A 11 -1.18 -8.33 0.96
CA LEU A 11 -2.43 -7.72 1.40
C LEU A 11 -3.66 -8.54 0.97
N GLY A 12 -3.58 -9.22 -0.17
CA GLY A 12 -4.65 -10.06 -0.71
C GLY A 12 -4.99 -11.26 0.18
N ALA A 13 -4.06 -11.71 1.02
CA ALA A 13 -4.33 -12.73 2.02
C ALA A 13 -5.27 -12.25 3.14
N LEU A 14 -5.40 -10.93 3.35
CA LEU A 14 -6.21 -10.32 4.40
C LEU A 14 -7.58 -9.84 3.90
N GLY A 15 -7.71 -9.56 2.60
CA GLY A 15 -8.97 -9.12 2.01
C GLY A 15 -8.83 -8.65 0.58
N LEU A 16 -9.92 -8.10 0.03
CA LEU A 16 -9.92 -7.56 -1.32
C LEU A 16 -9.07 -6.28 -1.38
N VAL A 17 -8.04 -6.30 -2.22
CA VAL A 17 -7.21 -5.14 -2.52
C VAL A 17 -7.76 -4.42 -3.75
N GLU A 18 -8.13 -3.16 -3.59
CA GLU A 18 -8.54 -2.27 -4.68
C GLU A 18 -7.32 -1.56 -5.25
N GLU A 19 -7.20 -1.48 -6.58
CA GLU A 19 -6.22 -0.61 -7.24
C GLU A 19 -6.87 0.74 -7.59
N HIS A 20 -6.27 1.83 -7.11
CA HIS A 20 -6.63 3.17 -7.48
C HIS A 20 -5.58 3.76 -8.43
N HIS A 21 -5.88 3.78 -9.73
CA HIS A 21 -4.97 4.31 -10.75
C HIS A 21 -5.03 5.84 -10.84
N PHE A 22 -3.88 6.46 -11.06
CA PHE A 22 -3.76 7.90 -11.24
C PHE A 22 -2.69 8.25 -12.27
N ARG A 23 -2.65 9.51 -12.69
CA ARG A 23 -1.64 10.07 -13.57
C ARG A 23 -1.11 11.36 -12.99
N GLU A 24 0.20 11.54 -13.03
CA GLU A 24 0.90 12.77 -12.63
C GLU A 24 1.86 13.15 -13.76
N GLY A 25 1.56 14.23 -14.48
CA GLY A 25 2.27 14.56 -15.71
C GLY A 25 2.22 13.43 -16.76
N ILE A 26 3.38 12.91 -17.14
CA ILE A 26 3.51 11.79 -18.10
C ILE A 26 3.46 10.42 -17.42
N ASP A 27 3.60 10.38 -16.10
CA ASP A 27 3.72 9.15 -15.34
C ASP A 27 2.34 8.61 -14.97
N ALA A 28 2.26 7.27 -14.90
CA ALA A 28 1.09 6.55 -14.43
C ALA A 28 1.45 5.81 -13.14
N GLY A 29 0.59 5.95 -12.15
CA GLY A 29 0.75 5.33 -10.83
C GLY A 29 -0.48 4.54 -10.42
N ALA A 30 -0.32 3.73 -9.37
CA ALA A 30 -1.41 3.02 -8.73
C ALA A 30 -1.25 3.15 -7.21
N ASN A 31 -2.33 3.26 -6.48
CA ASN A 31 -2.33 2.99 -5.04
C ASN A 31 -3.01 1.64 -4.81
N LEU A 32 -2.55 0.90 -3.80
CA LEU A 32 -3.21 -0.31 -3.33
C LEU A 32 -3.99 0.02 -2.06
N ILE A 33 -5.27 -0.34 -2.02
CA ILE A 33 -6.17 -0.01 -0.91
C ILE A 33 -6.80 -1.30 -0.39
N LEU A 34 -6.47 -1.65 0.85
CA LEU A 34 -7.14 -2.71 1.61
C LEU A 34 -8.10 -2.06 2.61
N LYS A 35 -9.38 -2.43 2.57
CA LYS A 35 -10.39 -1.99 3.53
C LYS A 35 -10.77 -3.15 4.44
N LEU A 36 -10.40 -3.06 5.71
CA LEU A 36 -10.80 -4.04 6.73
C LEU A 36 -12.07 -3.56 7.45
N PRO A 37 -13.04 -4.44 7.73
CA PRO A 37 -14.26 -4.06 8.43
C PRO A 37 -13.95 -3.69 9.89
N GLY A 38 -14.36 -2.49 10.30
CA GLY A 38 -14.31 -2.07 11.70
C GLY A 38 -15.46 -2.66 12.52
N GLN A 39 -15.28 -2.74 13.84
CA GLN A 39 -16.34 -3.17 14.76
C GLN A 39 -17.45 -2.11 14.95
N ARG A 40 -17.15 -0.85 14.62
CA ARG A 40 -18.04 0.32 14.72
C ARG A 40 -18.07 1.08 13.39
N PRO A 41 -18.86 0.62 12.41
CA PRO A 41 -18.89 1.20 11.06
C PRO A 41 -19.52 2.61 11.01
N GLU A 42 -20.13 3.06 12.11
CA GLU A 42 -20.68 4.42 12.27
C GLU A 42 -19.61 5.48 12.56
N LEU A 43 -18.40 5.07 12.93
CA LEU A 43 -17.28 5.98 13.15
C LEU A 43 -16.49 6.20 11.85
N ASP A 44 -15.77 7.32 11.81
CA ASP A 44 -14.85 7.61 10.72
C ASP A 44 -13.74 6.55 10.61
N PRO A 45 -13.29 6.21 9.38
CA PRO A 45 -12.25 5.24 9.18
C PRO A 45 -10.89 5.74 9.69
N LEU A 46 -10.06 4.82 10.18
CA LEU A 46 -8.65 5.07 10.43
C LEU A 46 -7.84 4.73 9.19
N LEU A 47 -7.02 5.67 8.73
CA LEU A 47 -6.12 5.47 7.59
C LEU A 47 -4.68 5.29 8.08
N VAL A 48 -4.06 4.19 7.69
CA VAL A 48 -2.61 3.93 7.83
C VAL A 48 -2.05 3.73 6.43
N ALA A 49 -0.93 4.39 6.11
CA ALA A 49 -0.38 4.39 4.77
C ALA A 49 1.15 4.42 4.77
N ALA A 50 1.74 3.83 3.73
CA ALA A 50 3.15 3.90 3.40
C ALA A 50 3.28 3.91 1.87
N HIS A 51 4.17 4.75 1.33
CA HIS A 51 4.44 4.75 -0.11
C HIS A 51 5.39 3.59 -0.46
N TYR A 52 5.29 3.09 -1.70
CA TYR A 52 6.00 1.89 -2.15
C TYR A 52 6.83 2.07 -3.41
N ASP A 53 6.79 3.25 -4.00
CA ASP A 53 7.80 3.73 -4.92
C ASP A 53 9.09 4.07 -4.19
N GLY A 54 10.18 4.20 -4.94
CA GLY A 54 11.48 4.55 -4.38
C GLY A 54 12.32 5.32 -5.40
N PRO A 55 13.31 6.11 -4.94
CA PRO A 55 14.12 6.93 -5.81
C PRO A 55 15.02 6.07 -6.70
N LEU A 56 15.33 6.60 -7.89
CA LEU A 56 16.22 5.94 -8.84
C LEU A 56 17.59 5.68 -8.19
N HIS A 57 18.16 4.50 -8.43
CA HIS A 57 19.44 4.04 -7.87
C HIS A 57 19.46 3.83 -6.34
N SER A 58 18.30 3.77 -5.69
CA SER A 58 18.17 3.36 -4.29
C SER A 58 17.43 2.03 -4.19
N ILE A 59 17.76 1.25 -3.15
CA ILE A 59 16.95 0.09 -2.76
C ILE A 59 15.75 0.47 -1.88
N GLY A 60 15.70 1.71 -1.39
CA GLY A 60 14.57 2.25 -0.61
C GLY A 60 14.29 1.52 0.71
N ALA A 61 15.30 0.91 1.33
CA ALA A 61 15.10 0.05 2.50
C ALA A 61 14.45 0.78 3.69
N ASP A 62 14.94 1.97 4.02
CA ASP A 62 14.36 2.80 5.09
C ASP A 62 13.37 3.84 4.54
N ASP A 63 13.54 4.26 3.28
CA ASP A 63 12.67 5.21 2.58
C ASP A 63 12.08 4.54 1.33
N ASN A 64 10.95 3.84 1.43
CA ASN A 64 10.11 3.65 2.62
C ASN A 64 9.67 2.19 2.83
N ALA A 65 10.53 1.24 2.47
CA ALA A 65 10.22 -0.19 2.64
C ALA A 65 10.05 -0.58 4.11
N SER A 66 10.72 0.09 5.05
CA SER A 66 10.51 -0.10 6.49
C SER A 66 9.07 0.26 6.90
N GLY A 67 8.52 1.36 6.37
CA GLY A 67 7.13 1.75 6.56
C GLY A 67 6.14 0.73 5.98
N LEU A 68 6.43 0.17 4.81
CA LEU A 68 5.62 -0.93 4.25
C LEU A 68 5.67 -2.18 5.12
N ALA A 69 6.84 -2.55 5.62
CA ALA A 69 6.99 -3.71 6.49
C ALA A 69 6.16 -3.54 7.77
N ALA A 70 6.21 -2.35 8.40
CA ALA A 70 5.39 -2.05 9.56
C ALA A 70 3.88 -2.07 9.26
N LEU A 71 3.46 -1.57 8.09
CA LEU A 71 2.06 -1.58 7.67
C LEU A 71 1.55 -3.01 7.46
N ILE A 72 2.32 -3.87 6.80
CA ILE A 72 1.96 -5.27 6.56
C ILE A 72 1.87 -6.04 7.88
N GLU A 73 2.80 -5.83 8.81
CA GLU A 73 2.77 -6.48 10.14
C GLU A 73 1.58 -6.00 11.00
N LEU A 74 1.11 -4.77 10.80
CA LEU A 74 -0.05 -4.23 11.50
C LEU A 74 -1.39 -4.77 10.97
N ALA A 75 -1.44 -5.14 9.69
CA ALA A 75 -2.67 -5.48 8.95
C ALA A 75 -3.15 -6.92 9.22
#